data_AF-A0A0H2ZA04-F1
#
_entry.id   AF-A0A0H2ZA04-F1
#
_cell.length_a   1.000
_cell.length_b   1.000
_cell.length_c   1.000
_cell.angle_alpha   90.00
_cell.angle_beta   90.00
_cell.angle_gamma   90.00
#
_symmetry.space_group_name_H-M   'P 1'
#
loop_
_entity.id
_entity.type
_entity.pdbx_description
1 polymer ?
#
loop_
_entity_poly.entity_id
_entity_poly.type
_entity_poly.pdbx_seq_one_letter_code
_entity_poly.pdbx_strand_id
1 'polypeptide(L)'
;MKLLAGSFAALFLSLSAQASDCTFTQLEIVPQFGSPNMFGGEDEHVRVMFSNEDPNDDNPDAFPEPPVYLADRDSGNDCRIEDGGIWSRGGVFLSQDGRRVLMHEFSGSSAELVSYDSATCKVVHREDISGQRWAVDKDGLRLGQKCSGESVDSCAKVVTRSLAPFCQTAKK
;
A
#
# COMPACT_ATOMS: atom_id res chain seq x y z
N MET A 1 17.45 67.08 1.09
CA MET A 1 17.83 65.87 0.32
C MET A 1 17.02 64.72 0.90
N LYS A 2 15.81 64.41 0.40
CA LYS A 2 15.48 63.40 -0.63
C LYS A 2 16.02 61.98 -0.33
N LEU A 3 15.07 61.07 -0.05
CA LEU A 3 14.98 59.65 -0.52
C LEU A 3 15.99 58.66 0.13
N LEU A 4 15.64 57.48 0.65
CA LEU A 4 14.64 56.48 0.23
C LEU A 4 14.05 55.69 1.39
N ALA A 5 12.73 55.50 1.33
CA ALA A 5 12.03 54.37 1.93
C ALA A 5 12.40 53.09 1.17
N GLY A 6 12.83 52.05 1.89
CA GLY A 6 13.05 50.72 1.37
C GLY A 6 11.98 49.78 1.91
N SER A 7 11.00 49.47 1.07
CA SER A 7 9.97 48.45 1.31
C SER A 7 10.60 47.09 1.62
N PHE A 8 10.38 46.56 2.83
CA PHE A 8 10.49 45.13 3.08
C PHE A 8 9.20 44.45 2.58
N ALA A 9 9.25 44.02 1.33
CA ALA A 9 8.22 43.16 0.74
C ALA A 9 8.21 41.80 1.44
N ALA A 10 7.00 41.35 1.77
CA ALA A 10 6.72 40.11 2.47
C ALA A 10 7.17 38.86 1.67
N LEU A 11 8.06 38.05 2.25
CA LEU A 11 8.16 36.64 1.90
C LEU A 11 7.17 35.86 2.78
N PHE A 12 5.90 35.82 2.36
CA PHE A 12 5.04 34.71 2.73
C PHE A 12 5.55 33.49 1.96
N LEU A 13 6.43 32.71 2.59
CA LEU A 13 6.69 31.33 2.17
C LEU A 13 5.37 30.57 2.39
N SER A 14 4.57 30.52 1.33
CA SER A 14 3.49 29.58 1.16
C SER A 14 4.06 28.17 1.28
N LEU A 15 4.10 27.65 2.51
CA LEU A 15 4.13 26.22 2.79
C LEU A 15 2.78 25.60 2.39
N SER A 16 2.48 25.65 1.09
CA SER A 16 1.55 24.71 0.47
C SER A 16 2.37 23.48 0.12
N ALA A 17 2.93 22.83 1.14
CA ALA A 17 3.48 21.50 0.99
C ALA A 17 2.29 20.60 0.68
N GLN A 18 2.18 20.29 -0.61
CA GLN A 18 1.18 19.47 -1.27
C GLN A 18 0.68 18.39 -0.31
N ALA A 19 -0.61 18.40 0.00
CA ALA A 19 -1.30 17.16 0.26
C ALA A 19 -1.20 16.37 -1.05
N SER A 20 -0.07 15.71 -1.26
CA SER A 20 0.10 14.78 -2.36
C SER A 20 -0.99 13.76 -2.18
N ASP A 21 -1.87 13.66 -3.17
CA ASP A 21 -2.94 12.68 -3.26
C ASP A 21 -2.36 11.29 -2.94
N CYS A 22 -2.55 10.88 -1.69
CA CYS A 22 -2.08 9.62 -1.14
C CYS A 22 -3.13 8.57 -1.52
N THR A 23 -3.15 8.26 -2.81
CA THR A 23 -4.11 7.34 -3.43
C THR A 23 -3.44 6.01 -3.68
N PHE A 24 -4.15 4.94 -3.36
CA PHE A 24 -3.73 3.57 -3.63
C PHE A 24 -4.66 2.94 -4.66
N THR A 25 -4.08 2.27 -5.65
CA THR A 25 -4.80 1.51 -6.66
C THR A 25 -4.55 0.03 -6.42
N GLN A 26 -5.61 -0.78 -6.47
CA GLN A 26 -5.49 -2.23 -6.32
C GLN A 26 -4.65 -2.81 -7.47
N LEU A 27 -3.70 -3.66 -7.11
CA LEU A 27 -2.88 -4.41 -8.05
C LEU A 27 -3.43 -5.83 -8.18
N GLU A 28 -3.82 -6.20 -9.39
CA GLU A 28 -4.24 -7.57 -9.66
C GLU A 28 -3.02 -8.50 -9.71
N ILE A 29 -3.05 -9.56 -8.91
CA ILE A 29 -1.98 -10.56 -8.84
C ILE A 29 -2.41 -11.80 -9.63
N VAL A 30 -1.69 -12.10 -10.71
CA VAL A 30 -2.03 -13.15 -11.69
C VAL A 30 -0.87 -14.13 -11.90
N PRO A 31 -1.15 -15.37 -12.37
CA PRO A 31 -0.09 -16.31 -12.75
C PRO A 31 0.84 -15.72 -13.82
N GLN A 32 2.15 -15.95 -13.68
CA GLN A 32 3.16 -15.45 -14.60
C GLN A 32 3.52 -16.49 -15.66
N PHE A 33 3.21 -16.20 -16.92
CA PHE A 33 3.50 -17.11 -18.03
C PHE A 33 5.01 -17.41 -18.12
N GLY A 34 5.36 -18.69 -18.20
CA GLY A 34 6.76 -19.14 -18.28
C GLY A 34 7.51 -19.16 -16.95
N SER A 35 6.89 -18.78 -15.84
CA SER A 35 7.46 -18.86 -14.49
C SER A 35 6.55 -19.74 -13.61
N PRO A 36 6.81 -21.06 -13.53
CA PRO A 36 5.98 -21.97 -12.75
C PRO A 36 5.79 -21.48 -11.32
N ASN A 37 4.56 -21.55 -10.82
CA ASN A 37 4.15 -21.16 -9.47
C ASN A 37 4.40 -19.70 -9.10
N MET A 38 4.81 -18.83 -10.04
CA MET A 38 4.98 -17.41 -9.75
C MET A 38 3.69 -16.66 -10.04
N PHE A 39 3.29 -15.84 -9.08
CA PHE A 39 2.16 -14.93 -9.18
C PHE A 39 2.67 -13.51 -9.05
N GLY A 40 2.12 -12.59 -9.83
CA GLY A 40 2.57 -11.20 -9.77
C GLY A 40 1.66 -10.25 -10.51
N GLY A 41 1.94 -8.97 -10.32
CA GLY A 41 1.30 -7.86 -11.00
C GLY A 41 2.30 -6.71 -11.11
N GLU A 42 2.06 -5.80 -12.04
CA GLU A 42 2.86 -4.59 -12.18
C GLU A 42 2.02 -3.40 -12.65
N ASP A 43 2.46 -2.20 -12.29
CA ASP A 43 2.11 -0.96 -12.97
C ASP A 43 3.36 -0.34 -13.62
N GLU A 44 3.30 0.93 -14.02
CA GLU A 44 4.44 1.61 -14.63
C GLU A 44 5.66 1.77 -13.70
N HIS A 45 5.48 1.71 -12.38
CA HIS A 45 6.50 2.01 -11.37
C HIS A 45 7.00 0.78 -10.61
N VAL A 46 6.12 -0.17 -10.27
CA VAL A 46 6.45 -1.28 -9.36
C VAL A 46 5.92 -2.60 -9.91
N ARG A 47 6.74 -3.66 -9.80
CA ARG A 47 6.32 -5.04 -9.95
C ARG A 47 6.36 -5.76 -8.60
N VAL A 48 5.30 -6.50 -8.29
CA VAL A 48 5.18 -7.33 -7.09
C VAL A 48 5.08 -8.79 -7.52
N MET A 49 5.86 -9.68 -6.88
CA MET A 49 5.79 -11.12 -7.14
C MET A 49 5.80 -11.95 -5.86
N PHE A 50 5.07 -13.06 -5.91
CA PHE A 50 4.96 -14.10 -4.90
C PHE A 50 5.30 -15.46 -5.51
N SER A 51 5.76 -16.38 -4.67
CA SER A 51 5.82 -17.80 -5.00
C SER A 51 4.63 -18.52 -4.37
N ASN A 52 3.97 -19.36 -5.15
CA ASN A 52 3.00 -20.31 -4.63
C ASN A 52 3.72 -21.60 -4.26
N GLU A 53 3.78 -21.89 -2.96
CA GLU A 53 4.42 -23.09 -2.43
C GLU A 53 3.41 -24.20 -2.08
N ASP A 54 2.10 -23.98 -2.24
CA ASP A 54 1.11 -25.06 -2.08
C ASP A 54 1.09 -25.94 -3.34
N PRO A 55 1.52 -27.21 -3.26
CA PRO A 55 1.53 -28.10 -4.42
C PRO A 55 0.13 -28.56 -4.83
N ASN A 56 -0.92 -28.27 -4.05
CA ASN A 56 -2.29 -28.76 -4.26
C ASN A 56 -3.26 -27.68 -4.76
N ASP A 57 -2.83 -26.42 -4.80
CA ASP A 57 -3.66 -25.29 -5.22
C ASP A 57 -2.93 -24.50 -6.32
N ASP A 58 -3.44 -24.52 -7.55
CA ASP A 58 -2.90 -23.77 -8.68
C ASP A 58 -3.51 -22.36 -8.81
N ASN A 59 -4.46 -22.01 -7.95
CA ASN A 59 -5.13 -20.72 -7.91
C ASN A 59 -5.33 -20.22 -6.47
N PRO A 60 -4.23 -20.03 -5.70
CA PRO A 60 -4.30 -19.62 -4.32
C PRO A 60 -4.94 -18.23 -4.17
N ASP A 61 -5.61 -18.02 -3.05
CA ASP A 61 -6.16 -16.72 -2.62
C ASP A 61 -5.21 -15.95 -1.68
N ALA A 62 -4.15 -16.62 -1.20
CA ALA A 62 -3.17 -16.04 -0.31
C ALA A 62 -1.79 -16.73 -0.43
N PHE A 63 -0.74 -16.05 0.02
CA PHE A 63 0.64 -16.51 -0.02
C PHE A 63 1.20 -16.52 1.42
N PRO A 64 1.40 -17.69 2.03
CA PRO A 64 1.95 -17.78 3.39
C PRO A 64 3.46 -17.56 3.44
N GLU A 65 4.18 -18.03 2.43
CA GLU A 65 5.63 -18.18 2.48
C GLU A 65 6.34 -16.95 1.90
N PRO A 66 7.23 -16.29 2.67
CA PRO A 66 8.17 -15.32 2.13
C PRO A 66 9.15 -16.00 1.15
N PRO A 67 9.80 -15.24 0.26
CA PRO A 67 9.77 -13.78 0.17
C PRO A 67 8.67 -13.23 -0.74
N VAL A 68 8.34 -11.95 -0.55
CA VAL A 68 7.71 -11.13 -1.61
C VAL A 68 8.80 -10.35 -2.32
N TYR A 69 8.83 -10.40 -3.66
CA TYR A 69 9.77 -9.64 -4.48
C TYR A 69 9.15 -8.33 -4.92
N LEU A 70 9.82 -7.22 -4.64
CA LEU A 70 9.45 -5.90 -5.15
C LEU A 70 10.53 -5.42 -6.12
N ALA A 71 10.15 -5.09 -7.35
CA ALA A 71 11.04 -4.46 -8.31
C ALA A 71 10.57 -3.04 -8.60
N ASP A 72 11.43 -2.08 -8.30
CA ASP A 72 11.28 -0.67 -8.65
C ASP A 72 11.71 -0.50 -10.11
N ARG A 73 10.73 -0.25 -10.97
CA ARG A 73 10.91 -0.15 -12.42
C ARG A 73 11.52 1.20 -12.84
N ASP A 74 11.40 2.23 -12.01
CA ASP A 74 11.98 3.54 -12.27
C ASP A 74 13.49 3.52 -12.03
N SER A 75 13.94 2.83 -10.97
CA SER A 75 15.37 2.70 -10.67
C SER A 75 16.04 1.45 -11.29
N GLY A 76 15.24 0.45 -11.67
CA GLY A 76 15.71 -0.83 -12.19
C GLY A 76 16.28 -1.77 -11.12
N ASN A 77 16.12 -1.45 -9.85
CA ASN A 77 16.56 -2.29 -8.73
C ASN A 77 15.39 -3.11 -8.18
N ASP A 78 15.73 -4.19 -7.47
CA ASP A 78 14.77 -5.02 -6.74
C ASP A 78 15.21 -5.24 -5.29
N CYS A 79 14.24 -5.58 -4.46
CA CYS A 79 14.44 -5.96 -3.07
C CYS A 79 13.45 -7.08 -2.69
N ARG A 80 13.67 -7.65 -1.50
CA ARG A 80 12.86 -8.74 -0.96
C ARG A 80 12.30 -8.36 0.41
N ILE A 81 11.01 -8.62 0.61
CA ILE A 81 10.38 -8.68 1.93
C ILE A 81 10.58 -10.12 2.42
N GLU A 82 11.46 -10.31 3.40
CA GLU A 82 11.91 -11.64 3.85
C GLU A 82 11.04 -12.24 4.97
N ASP A 83 10.16 -11.45 5.58
CA ASP A 83 9.28 -11.86 6.68
C ASP A 83 7.89 -11.22 6.58
N GLY A 84 6.94 -11.74 7.35
CA GLY A 84 5.55 -11.31 7.34
C GLY A 84 4.62 -12.37 6.76
N GLY A 85 3.50 -11.91 6.19
CA GLY A 85 2.45 -12.78 5.69
C GLY A 85 1.52 -13.28 6.81
N ILE A 86 0.44 -13.99 6.49
CA ILE A 86 0.03 -14.49 5.18
C ILE A 86 -0.49 -13.34 4.32
N TRP A 87 0.03 -13.15 3.10
CA TRP A 87 -0.38 -12.08 2.19
C TRP A 87 -1.61 -12.47 1.39
N SER A 88 -2.69 -11.68 1.45
CA SER A 88 -3.86 -11.92 0.59
C SER A 88 -3.57 -11.53 -0.85
N ARG A 89 -3.85 -12.42 -1.81
CA ARG A 89 -3.66 -12.19 -3.25
C ARG A 89 -4.44 -10.99 -3.76
N GLY A 90 -5.68 -10.82 -3.28
CA GLY A 90 -6.53 -9.67 -3.62
C GLY A 90 -6.26 -8.41 -2.80
N GLY A 91 -5.28 -8.43 -1.90
CA GLY A 91 -5.03 -7.39 -0.90
C GLY A 91 -3.79 -6.55 -1.17
N VAL A 92 -3.35 -6.43 -2.43
CA VAL A 92 -2.16 -5.68 -2.82
C VAL A 92 -2.56 -4.37 -3.51
N PHE A 93 -1.94 -3.26 -3.12
CA PHE A 93 -2.21 -1.94 -3.68
C PHE A 93 -0.90 -1.17 -3.87
N LEU A 94 -0.82 -0.37 -4.92
CA LEU A 94 0.32 0.50 -5.20
C LEU A 94 -0.07 1.96 -4.99
N SER A 95 0.79 2.74 -4.34
CA SER A 95 0.60 4.19 -4.29
C SER A 95 0.80 4.80 -5.67
N GLN A 96 0.05 5.86 -5.97
CA GLN A 96 0.11 6.56 -7.25
C GLN A 96 1.53 7.05 -7.63
N ASP A 97 2.38 7.34 -6.66
CA ASP A 97 3.75 7.77 -6.89
C ASP A 97 4.77 6.61 -6.98
N GLY A 98 4.31 5.36 -6.95
CA GLY A 98 5.15 4.17 -7.03
C GLY A 98 6.04 3.91 -5.82
N ARG A 99 5.97 4.72 -4.75
CA ARG A 99 6.90 4.63 -3.60
C ARG A 99 6.44 3.70 -2.47
N ARG A 100 5.19 3.22 -2.54
CA ARG A 100 4.58 2.41 -1.48
C ARG A 100 3.82 1.23 -2.06
N VAL A 101 3.98 0.10 -1.40
CA VAL A 101 3.17 -1.10 -1.62
C VAL A 101 2.38 -1.35 -0.34
N LEU A 102 1.06 -1.25 -0.39
CA LEU A 102 0.17 -1.55 0.72
C LEU A 102 -0.35 -2.98 0.55
N MET A 103 -0.19 -3.79 1.60
CA MET A 103 -0.53 -5.21 1.58
C MET A 103 -1.42 -5.56 2.77
N HIS A 104 -2.44 -6.37 2.52
CA HIS A 104 -3.22 -7.02 3.56
C HIS A 104 -2.52 -8.31 4.00
N GLU A 105 -2.24 -8.38 5.30
CA GLU A 105 -1.63 -9.54 5.96
C GLU A 105 -2.57 -10.09 7.04
N PHE A 106 -2.61 -11.40 7.21
CA PHE A 106 -3.44 -12.03 8.22
C PHE A 106 -2.80 -13.28 8.84
N SER A 107 -3.22 -13.57 10.07
CA SER A 107 -2.82 -14.76 10.82
C SER A 107 -3.96 -15.20 11.74
N GLY A 108 -4.53 -16.37 11.48
CA GLY A 108 -5.72 -16.86 12.19
C GLY A 108 -6.90 -15.88 12.08
N SER A 109 -7.25 -15.22 13.17
CA SER A 109 -8.34 -14.23 13.23
C SER A 109 -7.86 -12.78 13.29
N SER A 110 -6.55 -12.54 13.31
CA SER A 110 -5.98 -11.19 13.23
C SER A 110 -5.64 -10.81 11.80
N ALA A 111 -5.79 -9.53 11.48
CA ALA A 111 -5.49 -8.97 10.17
C ALA A 111 -4.94 -7.54 10.31
N GLU A 112 -4.10 -7.16 9.38
CA GLU A 112 -3.45 -5.85 9.35
C GLU A 112 -3.23 -5.37 7.91
N LEU A 113 -3.10 -4.05 7.79
CA LEU A 113 -2.62 -3.40 6.57
C LEU A 113 -1.20 -2.92 6.81
N VAL A 114 -0.29 -3.28 5.91
CA VAL A 114 1.14 -2.98 6.01
C VAL A 114 1.60 -2.24 4.77
N SER A 115 2.18 -1.05 4.95
CA SER A 115 2.82 -0.31 3.86
C SER A 115 4.31 -0.57 3.88
N TYR A 116 4.85 -0.93 2.72
CA TYR A 116 6.26 -1.14 2.44
C TYR A 116 6.79 -0.05 1.53
N ASP A 117 8.04 0.33 1.73
CA ASP A 117 8.80 1.15 0.79
C ASP A 117 9.21 0.30 -0.41
N SER A 118 8.76 0.67 -1.62
CA SER A 118 8.93 -0.15 -2.83
C SER A 118 10.40 -0.33 -3.26
N ALA A 119 11.27 0.62 -2.90
CA ALA A 119 12.69 0.57 -3.27
C ALA A 119 13.54 -0.19 -2.23
N THR A 120 13.12 -0.23 -0.97
CA THR A 120 13.92 -0.80 0.13
C THR A 120 13.29 -2.01 0.82
N CYS A 121 12.04 -2.33 0.51
CA CYS A 121 11.25 -3.40 1.12
C CYS A 121 11.05 -3.25 2.64
N LYS A 122 11.32 -2.06 3.19
CA LYS A 122 11.15 -1.78 4.62
C LYS A 122 9.71 -1.41 4.93
N VAL A 123 9.21 -1.90 6.06
CA VAL A 123 7.93 -1.47 6.61
C VAL A 123 7.97 0.03 6.92
N VAL A 124 7.01 0.76 6.35
CA VAL A 124 6.77 2.19 6.57
C VAL A 124 5.72 2.39 7.65
N HIS A 125 4.62 1.63 7.57
CA HIS A 125 3.52 1.72 8.52
C HIS A 125 2.76 0.39 8.62
N ARG A 126 2.07 0.20 9.75
CA ARG A 126 1.27 -0.98 10.07
C ARG A 126 0.05 -0.56 10.87
N GLU A 127 -1.13 -0.99 10.46
CA GLU A 127 -2.40 -0.74 11.16
C GLU A 127 -3.13 -2.07 11.38
N ASP A 128 -3.40 -2.38 12.64
CA ASP A 128 -4.25 -3.51 13.03
C ASP A 128 -5.70 -3.22 12.65
N ILE A 129 -6.29 -4.12 11.87
CA ILE A 129 -7.69 -4.06 11.43
C ILE A 129 -8.49 -5.30 11.85
N SER A 130 -7.99 -6.04 12.84
CA SER A 130 -8.57 -7.29 13.33
C SER A 130 -10.04 -7.11 13.74
N GLY A 131 -10.90 -8.02 13.25
CA GLY A 131 -12.34 -7.99 13.51
C GLY A 131 -13.10 -6.88 12.77
N GLN A 132 -12.47 -6.18 11.82
CA GLN A 132 -13.11 -5.17 10.99
C GLN A 132 -13.18 -5.65 9.53
N ARG A 133 -14.26 -5.28 8.83
CA ARG A 133 -14.27 -5.33 7.36
C ARG A 133 -13.59 -4.09 6.83
N TRP A 134 -12.97 -4.18 5.66
CA TRP A 134 -12.18 -3.07 5.15
C TRP A 134 -12.36 -2.89 3.64
N ALA A 135 -12.11 -1.67 3.18
CA ALA A 135 -11.91 -1.36 1.77
C ALA A 135 -10.93 -0.20 1.66
N VAL A 136 -10.03 -0.28 0.68
CA VAL A 136 -9.17 0.83 0.26
C VAL A 136 -9.74 1.37 -1.04
N ASP A 137 -10.04 2.66 -1.07
CA ASP A 137 -10.52 3.35 -2.25
C ASP A 137 -9.89 4.75 -2.35
N LYS A 138 -10.25 5.49 -3.39
CA LYS A 138 -9.71 6.84 -3.64
C LYS A 138 -9.99 7.84 -2.52
N ASP A 139 -11.03 7.60 -1.70
CA ASP A 139 -11.44 8.50 -0.62
C ASP A 139 -10.78 8.12 0.72
N GLY A 140 -10.14 6.95 0.81
CA GLY A 140 -9.31 6.53 1.93
C GLY A 140 -9.47 5.06 2.32
N LEU A 141 -9.18 4.76 3.59
CA LEU A 141 -9.40 3.44 4.19
C LEU A 141 -10.75 3.45 4.92
N ARG A 142 -11.69 2.60 4.51
CA ARG A 142 -12.96 2.41 5.22
C ARG A 142 -12.88 1.17 6.09
N LEU A 143 -13.21 1.30 7.38
CA LEU A 143 -13.26 0.21 8.35
C LEU A 143 -14.68 0.03 8.89
N GLY A 144 -15.23 -1.17 8.71
CA GLY A 144 -16.60 -1.54 9.03
C GLY A 144 -16.71 -2.50 10.22
N GLN A 145 -17.75 -2.31 11.02
CA GLN A 145 -18.16 -3.20 12.12
C GLN A 145 -19.65 -3.51 12.02
N LYS A 146 -20.09 -4.60 12.67
CA LYS A 146 -21.49 -5.08 12.64
C LYS A 146 -21.97 -5.30 11.21
N CYS A 147 -21.25 -6.16 10.51
CA CYS A 147 -21.46 -6.43 9.09
C CYS A 147 -22.26 -7.71 8.89
N SER A 148 -23.17 -7.72 7.91
CA SER A 148 -23.90 -8.92 7.51
C SER A 148 -23.13 -9.77 6.51
N GLY A 149 -22.05 -9.25 5.91
CA GLY A 149 -21.18 -9.95 4.99
C GLY A 149 -19.72 -9.46 5.05
N GLU A 150 -18.99 -9.71 3.97
CA GLU A 150 -17.55 -9.40 3.89
C GLU A 150 -17.25 -8.00 3.35
N SER A 151 -18.14 -7.47 2.52
CA SER A 151 -18.02 -6.09 2.05
C SER A 151 -18.24 -5.11 3.21
N VAL A 152 -17.40 -4.07 3.26
CA VAL A 152 -17.58 -2.94 4.18
C VAL A 152 -18.93 -2.25 4.00
N ASP A 153 -19.55 -2.34 2.80
CA ASP A 153 -20.86 -1.75 2.51
C ASP A 153 -22.01 -2.48 3.21
N SER A 154 -21.76 -3.69 3.72
CA SER A 154 -22.72 -4.46 4.53
C SER A 154 -22.71 -4.09 6.01
N CYS A 155 -21.84 -3.16 6.43
CA CYS A 155 -21.59 -2.83 7.82
C CYS A 155 -22.50 -1.70 8.33
N ALA A 156 -23.13 -1.91 9.49
CA ALA A 156 -23.96 -0.89 10.11
C ALA A 156 -23.15 0.30 10.68
N LYS A 157 -21.85 0.12 10.92
CA LYS A 157 -20.94 1.17 11.38
C LYS A 157 -19.68 1.17 10.52
N VAL A 158 -19.46 2.25 9.78
CA VAL A 158 -18.27 2.45 8.95
C VAL A 158 -17.56 3.72 9.41
N VAL A 159 -16.23 3.65 9.52
CA VAL A 159 -15.37 4.79 9.84
C VAL A 159 -14.32 4.91 8.75
N THR A 160 -14.16 6.12 8.22
CA THR A 160 -13.07 6.42 7.28
C THR A 160 -11.82 6.84 8.05
N ARG A 161 -10.68 6.26 7.66
CA ARG A 161 -9.34 6.53 8.13
C ARG A 161 -8.50 7.10 6.99
N SER A 162 -7.57 7.97 7.35
CA SER A 162 -6.65 8.58 6.38
C SER A 162 -5.58 7.56 5.99
N LEU A 163 -5.26 7.48 4.70
CA LEU A 163 -4.14 6.70 4.20
C LEU A 163 -2.79 7.41 4.36
N ALA A 164 -2.77 8.67 4.82
CA ALA A 164 -1.54 9.46 4.95
C ALA A 164 -0.40 8.79 5.75
N PRO A 165 -0.65 8.04 6.84
CA PRO A 165 0.40 7.30 7.54
C PRO A 165 1.09 6.25 6.67
N PHE A 166 0.35 5.60 5.76
CA PHE A 166 0.89 4.59 4.83
C PHE A 166 1.70 5.21 3.70
N CYS A 167 1.46 6.48 3.36
CA CYS A 167 2.23 7.16 2.33
C CYS A 167 3.56 7.72 2.81
N GLN A 168 3.70 8.00 4.11
CA GLN A 168 4.71 8.90 4.70
C GLN A 168 5.94 9.14 3.82
N THR A 169 5.89 10.27 3.12
CA THR A 169 7.06 10.89 2.52
C THR A 169 7.94 11.36 3.67
N ALA A 170 9.20 10.96 3.69
CA ALA A 170 10.14 11.47 4.68
C ALA A 170 10.07 13.00 4.68
N LYS A 171 9.70 13.60 5.82
CA LYS A 171 9.94 15.03 6.04
C LYS A 171 11.45 15.22 5.96
N LYS A 172 11.92 15.78 4.86
CA LYS A 172 13.28 16.31 4.75
C LYS A 172 13.43 17.52 5.68
#